data_AF-A0A127SG17-F1
#
_entry.id   AF-A0A127SG17-F1
#
_cell.length_a   1.000
_cell.length_b   1.000
_cell.length_c   1.000
_cell.angle_alpha   90.00
_cell.angle_beta   90.00
_cell.angle_gamma   90.00
#
_symmetry.space_group_name_H-M   'P 1'
#
loop_
_entity.id
_entity.type
_entity.pdbx_description
1 polymer ?
#
loop_
_entity_poly.entity_id
_entity_poly.type
_entity_poly.pdbx_seq_one_letter_code
_entity_poly.pdbx_strand_id
1 'polypeptide(L)' 'DRNADGMKTADNDAGLVILPDGRKYYIAAFVMDSYETDEDNANIIARISRMVYDAMR' A
#
# COMPACT_ATOMS: atom_id res chain seq x y z
N ASP A 1 -3.31 7.10 -14.49
CA ASP A 1 -4.73 6.78 -14.73
C ASP A 1 -5.57 7.57 -13.75
N ARG A 2 -6.39 8.50 -14.25
CA ARG A 2 -7.28 9.37 -13.46
C ARG A 2 -8.51 9.69 -14.31
N ASN A 3 -9.68 9.81 -13.67
CA ASN A 3 -10.90 10.22 -14.36
C ASN A 3 -10.89 11.73 -14.68
N ALA A 4 -11.96 12.22 -15.33
CA ALA A 4 -12.07 13.63 -15.72
C ALA A 4 -12.03 14.61 -14.53
N ASP A 5 -12.37 14.15 -13.32
CA ASP A 5 -12.35 14.94 -12.08
C ASP A 5 -11.00 14.88 -11.36
N GLY A 6 -10.00 14.17 -11.92
CA GLY A 6 -8.68 14.01 -11.33
C GLY A 6 -8.57 12.90 -10.27
N MET A 7 -9.63 12.12 -10.07
CA MET A 7 -9.65 10.99 -9.15
C MET A 7 -8.92 9.78 -9.77
N LYS A 8 -8.04 9.16 -9.01
CA LYS A 8 -7.43 7.86 -9.32
C LYS A 8 -8.34 6.73 -8.83
N THR A 9 -8.77 5.88 -9.74
CA THR A 9 -9.65 4.74 -9.42
C THR A 9 -8.98 3.77 -8.44
N ALA A 10 -7.70 3.46 -8.65
CA ALA A 10 -6.95 2.58 -7.77
C ALA A 10 -5.43 2.81 -7.89
N ASP A 11 -4.76 2.72 -6.74
CA ASP A 11 -3.33 2.49 -6.60
C ASP A 11 -3.15 1.34 -5.60
N ASN A 12 -2.65 0.21 -6.09
CA ASN A 12 -2.64 -1.04 -5.34
C ASN A 12 -1.24 -1.62 -5.31
N ASP A 13 -0.91 -2.29 -4.22
CA ASP A 13 0.30 -3.12 -4.14
C ASP A 13 0.01 -4.42 -3.41
N ALA A 14 0.72 -5.48 -3.78
CA ALA A 14 0.63 -6.79 -3.13
C ALA A 14 2.02 -7.43 -3.02
N GLY A 15 2.33 -7.97 -1.84
CA GLY A 15 3.66 -8.48 -1.54
C GLY A 15 3.69 -9.62 -0.53
N LEU A 16 4.77 -10.40 -0.62
CA LEU A 16 5.22 -11.35 0.41
C LEU A 16 6.36 -10.69 1.18
N VAL A 17 6.23 -10.66 2.51
CA VAL A 17 7.29 -10.20 3.40
C VAL A 17 7.83 -11.38 4.21
N ILE A 18 9.15 -11.48 4.27
CA ILE A 18 9.89 -12.46 5.08
C ILE A 18 10.51 -11.70 6.26
N LEU A 19 10.11 -12.06 7.48
CA LEU A 19 10.64 -11.49 8.71
C LEU A 19 12.03 -12.05 9.04
N PRO A 20 12.82 -11.37 9.88
CA PRO A 20 14.17 -11.83 10.25
C PRO A 20 14.20 -13.23 10.90
N ASP A 21 13.13 -13.64 11.56
CA ASP A 21 12.98 -14.98 12.17
C ASP A 21 12.48 -16.06 11.20
N GLY A 22 12.31 -15.72 9.92
CA GLY A 22 11.85 -16.62 8.87
C GLY A 22 10.34 -16.75 8.75
N ARG A 23 9.53 -16.14 9.64
CA ARG A 23 8.08 -16.03 9.46
C ARG A 23 7.76 -15.23 8.20
N LYS A 24 6.58 -15.49 7.64
CA LYS A 24 6.11 -14.89 6.39
C LYS A 24 4.71 -14.34 6.55
N TYR A 25 4.45 -13.20 5.90
CA TYR A 25 3.09 -12.73 5.72
C TYR A 25 2.88 -12.19 4.31
N TYR A 26 1.63 -12.27 3.86
CA TYR A 26 1.18 -11.69 2.61
C TYR A 26 0.36 -10.45 2.93
N ILE A 27 0.54 -9.40 2.15
CA ILE A 27 -0.20 -8.16 2.28
C ILE A 27 -0.66 -7.70 0.90
N ALA A 28 -1.87 -7.17 0.83
CA ALA A 28 -2.36 -6.42 -0.31
C ALA A 28 -3.00 -5.14 0.21
N ALA A 29 -2.59 -4.00 -0.33
CA ALA A 29 -3.11 -2.69 0.00
C ALA A 29 -3.78 -2.08 -1.24
N PHE A 30 -4.97 -1.53 -1.04
CA PHE A 30 -5.76 -0.92 -2.09
C PHE A 30 -6.09 0.51 -1.69
N VAL A 31 -5.58 1.50 -2.42
CA VAL A 31 -5.95 2.90 -2.28
C VAL A 31 -6.86 3.25 -3.45
N MET A 32 -8.16 3.39 -3.19
CA MET A 32 -9.19 3.58 -4.21
C MET A 32 -9.81 4.97 -4.11
N ASP A 33 -10.41 5.42 -5.21
CA ASP A 33 -11.14 6.69 -5.31
C ASP A 33 -10.36 7.89 -4.73
N SER A 34 -9.06 7.93 -5.03
CA SER A 34 -8.11 8.86 -4.42
C SER A 34 -7.90 10.11 -5.27
N TYR A 35 -8.03 11.28 -4.66
CA TYR A 35 -7.63 12.56 -5.26
C TYR A 35 -6.19 12.95 -4.95
N GLU A 36 -5.49 12.16 -4.14
CA GLU A 36 -4.09 12.38 -3.79
C GLU A 36 -3.17 12.19 -4.99
N THR A 37 -1.94 12.68 -4.90
CA THR A 37 -0.92 12.42 -5.92
C THR A 37 -0.52 10.94 -5.95
N ASP A 38 0.16 10.51 -7.02
CA ASP A 38 0.69 9.15 -7.09
C ASP A 38 1.76 8.90 -6.01
N GLU A 39 2.55 9.91 -5.67
CA GLU A 39 3.53 9.85 -4.57
C GLU A 39 2.85 9.68 -3.21
N ASP A 40 1.78 10.42 -2.96
CA ASP A 40 1.02 10.33 -1.71
C ASP A 40 0.32 8.97 -1.56
N ASN A 41 -0.28 8.44 -2.65
CA ASN A 41 -0.86 7.10 -2.65
C ASN A 41 0.20 6.02 -2.34
N ALA A 42 1.38 6.11 -2.97
CA ALA A 42 2.50 5.20 -2.67
C ALA A 42 2.97 5.34 -1.21
N ASN A 43 3.01 6.56 -0.67
CA ASN A 43 3.35 6.80 0.73
C ASN A 43 2.31 6.22 1.70
N ILE A 44 1.02 6.28 1.37
CA ILE A 44 -0.05 5.64 2.15
C ILE A 44 0.19 4.12 2.21
N ILE A 45 0.43 3.49 1.06
CA ILE A 45 0.73 2.05 0.97
C ILE A 45 1.98 1.72 1.79
N ALA A 46 3.06 2.47 1.64
CA ALA A 46 4.31 2.26 2.37
C ALA A 46 4.13 2.37 3.89
N ARG A 47 3.32 3.33 4.36
CA ARG A 47 3.00 3.49 5.78
C ARG A 47 2.18 2.32 6.32
N ILE A 48 1.20 1.83 5.57
CA ILE A 48 0.42 0.63 5.95
C ILE A 48 1.36 -0.58 6.03
N SER A 49 2.19 -0.79 5.01
CA SER A 49 3.18 -1.88 5.00
C SER A 49 4.14 -1.82 6.19
N ARG A 50 4.60 -0.62 6.58
CA ARG A 50 5.42 -0.42 7.78
C ARG A 50 4.65 -0.77 9.07
N MET A 51 3.42 -0.28 9.23
CA MET A 51 2.63 -0.59 10.44
C MET A 51 2.38 -2.08 10.60
N VAL A 52 2.11 -2.80 9.50
CA VAL A 52 1.94 -4.27 9.54
C VAL A 52 3.27 -4.96 9.85
N TYR A 53 4.38 -4.54 9.24
CA TYR A 53 5.70 -5.08 9.55
C TYR A 53 6.03 -4.93 11.04
N ASP A 54 5.85 -3.72 11.59
CA ASP A 54 6.14 -3.41 12.99
C ASP A 54 5.25 -4.19 13.96
N ALA A 55 3.98 -4.43 13.60
CA ALA A 55 3.05 -5.23 14.41
C ALA A 55 3.35 -6.74 14.37
N MET A 56 4.01 -7.22 13.32
CA MET A 56 4.34 -8.63 13.12
C MET A 56 5.76 -8.99 13.58
N ARG A 57 6.63 -7.98 13.75
CA ARG A 57 8.01 -8.12 14.24
C ARG A 57 8.08 -8.76 15.62
#